data_AF-A0A1T1I9B8-F1
#
_entry.id   AF-A0A1T1I9B8-F1
#
_cell.length_a   1.000
_cell.length_b   1.000
_cell.length_c   1.000
_cell.angle_alpha   90.00
_cell.angle_beta   90.00
_cell.angle_gamma   90.00
#
_symmetry.space_group_name_H-M   'P 1'
#
loop_
_entity.id
_entity.type
_entity.pdbx_description
1 polymer ?
#
loop_
_entity_poly.entity_id
_entity_poly.type
_entity_poly.pdbx_seq_one_letter_code
_entity_poly.pdbx_strand_id
1 'polypeptide(L)'
;MARDDEVVIDPEHINHEAQSNLWRFSPTDEQTPGITVAGIGGFINAILEARRASLGRSAMLFYCWHDAQVRQLRFSLVSQSHGRLPFGRKTRRTEQVEDIAQRLYADWHELPRQIHTPEATRHILPVFVAAIA
;
A
#
# COMPACT_ATOMS: atom_id res chain seq x y z
N MET A 1 -17.05 2.17 -15.95
CA MET A 1 -16.07 2.62 -16.96
C MET A 1 -14.72 2.60 -16.29
N ALA A 2 -13.84 1.68 -16.67
CA ALA A 2 -12.51 1.60 -16.10
C ALA A 2 -11.78 2.90 -16.47
N ARG A 3 -11.31 3.65 -15.47
CA ARG A 3 -10.19 4.56 -15.73
C ARG A 3 -9.09 3.68 -16.29
N ASP A 4 -8.55 4.06 -17.44
CA ASP A 4 -7.36 3.46 -18.03
C ASP A 4 -6.39 3.08 -16.90
N ASP A 5 -5.95 1.81 -16.88
CA ASP A 5 -5.00 1.28 -15.91
C ASP A 5 -3.58 1.88 -16.12
N GLU A 6 -3.52 3.03 -16.79
CA GLU A 6 -2.34 3.78 -17.16
C GLU A 6 -1.70 4.38 -15.92
N VAL A 7 -0.42 4.07 -15.74
CA VAL A 7 0.40 4.66 -14.68
C VAL A 7 0.72 6.09 -15.08
N VAL A 8 0.26 7.04 -14.27
CA VAL A 8 0.59 8.46 -14.44
C VAL A 8 2.02 8.69 -13.96
N ILE A 9 2.82 9.37 -14.79
CA ILE A 9 4.19 9.77 -14.49
C ILE A 9 4.23 11.30 -14.47
N ASP A 10 4.47 11.88 -13.29
CA ASP A 10 4.60 13.32 -13.09
C ASP A 10 5.85 13.61 -12.24
N PRO A 11 7.00 13.83 -12.90
CA PRO A 11 8.28 14.06 -12.22
C PRO A 11 8.33 15.38 -11.44
N GLU A 12 7.42 16.32 -11.70
CA GLU A 12 7.41 17.63 -11.06
C GLU A 12 6.51 17.64 -9.81
N HIS A 13 5.45 16.83 -9.79
CA HIS A 13 4.44 16.84 -8.73
C HIS A 13 4.20 15.45 -8.13
N ILE A 14 5.07 15.04 -7.20
CA ILE A 14 4.97 13.73 -6.50
C ILE A 14 3.58 13.43 -5.92
N ASN A 15 2.88 14.44 -5.40
CA ASN A 15 1.57 14.24 -4.79
C ASN A 15 0.48 13.99 -5.84
N HIS A 16 0.57 14.65 -7.00
CA HIS A 16 -0.35 14.42 -8.11
C HIS A 16 -0.11 13.02 -8.69
N GLU A 17 1.15 12.65 -8.94
CA GLU A 17 1.53 11.31 -9.39
C GLU A 17 1.00 10.22 -8.45
N ALA A 18 1.26 10.38 -7.15
CA ALA A 18 0.86 9.43 -6.13
C ALA A 18 -0.66 9.26 -6.03
N GLN A 19 -1.42 10.35 -6.11
CA GLN A 19 -2.88 10.34 -6.05
C GLN A 19 -3.49 9.70 -7.29
N SER A 20 -2.94 9.98 -8.46
CA SER A 20 -3.38 9.40 -9.73
C SER A 20 -3.14 7.89 -9.78
N ASN A 21 -2.06 7.42 -9.16
CA ASN A 21 -1.70 6.00 -9.09
C ASN A 21 -2.24 5.29 -7.82
N LEU A 22 -3.16 5.89 -7.06
CA LEU A 22 -3.60 5.36 -5.78
C LEU A 22 -4.70 4.30 -5.91
N TRP A 23 -4.40 3.11 -5.39
CA TRP A 23 -5.34 2.00 -5.27
C TRP A 23 -5.67 1.68 -3.82
N ARG A 24 -6.90 1.21 -3.59
CA ARG A 24 -7.46 0.93 -2.26
C ARG A 24 -8.19 -0.40 -2.29
N PHE A 25 -7.93 -1.23 -1.28
CA PHE A 25 -8.57 -2.53 -1.12
C PHE A 25 -9.05 -2.69 0.31
N SER A 26 -10.26 -3.21 0.43
CA SER A 26 -10.87 -3.66 1.67
C SER A 26 -11.68 -4.90 1.34
N PRO A 27 -11.61 -5.96 2.14
CA PRO A 27 -12.48 -7.09 1.98
C PRO A 27 -13.90 -6.72 2.38
N THR A 28 -14.86 -7.47 1.84
CA THR A 28 -16.21 -7.51 2.38
C THR A 28 -16.26 -8.38 3.64
N ASP A 29 -17.32 -8.23 4.44
CA ASP A 29 -17.53 -9.06 5.63
C ASP A 29 -17.58 -10.55 5.29
N GLU A 30 -18.12 -10.91 4.12
CA GLU A 30 -18.18 -12.29 3.63
C GLU A 30 -16.80 -12.84 3.22
N GLN A 31 -15.92 -11.99 2.70
CA GLN A 31 -14.56 -12.40 2.28
C GLN A 31 -13.60 -12.52 3.46
N THR A 32 -13.80 -11.69 4.50
CA THR A 32 -12.87 -11.55 5.62
C THR A 32 -12.48 -12.88 6.29
N PRO A 33 -13.43 -13.80 6.63
CA PRO A 33 -13.10 -15.07 7.26
C PRO A 33 -12.11 -15.96 6.48
N GLY A 34 -12.10 -15.85 5.15
CA GLY A 34 -11.23 -16.65 4.28
C GLY A 34 -9.84 -16.03 4.03
N ILE A 35 -9.61 -14.80 4.48
CA ILE A 35 -8.35 -14.09 4.22
C ILE A 35 -7.30 -14.48 5.24
N THR A 36 -6.13 -14.89 4.74
CA THR A 36 -4.96 -15.24 5.56
C THR A 36 -3.82 -14.25 5.35
N VAL A 37 -2.88 -14.17 6.31
CA VAL A 37 -1.65 -13.37 6.15
C VAL A 37 -0.91 -13.73 4.86
N ALA A 38 -0.74 -15.01 4.58
CA ALA A 38 -0.08 -15.50 3.36
C ALA A 38 -0.85 -15.09 2.09
N GLY A 39 -2.18 -15.13 2.13
CA GLY A 39 -3.03 -14.67 1.03
C GLY A 39 -2.87 -13.18 0.75
N ILE A 40 -2.81 -12.35 1.79
CA ILE A 40 -2.56 -10.90 1.65
C ILE A 40 -1.17 -10.64 1.06
N GLY A 41 -0.15 -11.34 1.57
CA GLY A 41 1.21 -11.20 1.05
C GLY A 41 1.33 -11.63 -0.41
N GLY A 42 0.73 -12.76 -0.77
CA GLY A 42 0.63 -13.22 -2.15
C GLY A 42 -0.10 -12.24 -3.06
N PHE A 43 -1.19 -11.63 -2.57
CA PHE A 43 -1.92 -10.59 -3.30
C PHE A 43 -1.08 -9.34 -3.57
N ILE A 44 -0.36 -8.83 -2.57
CA ILE A 44 0.53 -7.67 -2.73
C ILE A 44 1.65 -7.99 -3.72
N ASN A 45 2.26 -9.17 -3.64
CA ASN A 45 3.29 -9.60 -4.58
C ASN A 45 2.74 -9.74 -6.01
N ALA A 46 1.54 -10.28 -6.17
CA ALA A 46 0.89 -10.38 -7.49
C ALA A 46 0.65 -8.99 -8.10
N ILE A 47 0.21 -8.00 -7.31
CA ILE A 47 0.09 -6.61 -7.76
C ILE A 47 1.46 -6.06 -8.16
N LEU A 48 2.49 -6.27 -7.33
CA LEU A 48 3.85 -5.78 -7.60
C LEU A 48 4.36 -6.30 -8.95
N GLU A 49 4.23 -7.61 -9.19
CA GLU A 49 4.66 -8.23 -10.45
C GLU A 49 3.82 -7.77 -11.64
N ALA A 50 2.50 -7.65 -11.49
CA ALA A 50 1.64 -7.11 -12.54
C ALA A 50 2.03 -5.67 -12.91
N ARG A 51 2.32 -4.83 -11.90
CA ARG A 51 2.76 -3.45 -12.13
C ARG A 51 4.14 -3.40 -12.77
N ARG A 52 5.08 -4.24 -12.32
CA ARG A 52 6.40 -4.37 -12.96
C ARG A 52 6.27 -4.74 -14.44
N ALA A 53 5.43 -5.72 -14.77
CA ALA A 53 5.23 -6.14 -16.16
C ALA A 53 4.52 -5.07 -17.03
N SER A 54 3.68 -4.24 -16.43
CA SER A 54 2.99 -3.14 -17.14
C SER A 54 3.86 -1.91 -17.36
N LEU A 55 4.95 -1.75 -16.58
CA LEU A 55 5.85 -0.62 -16.70
C LEU A 55 6.81 -0.89 -17.86
N GLY A 56 6.87 0.04 -18.81
CA GLY A 56 7.74 -0.05 -19.97
C GLY A 56 9.23 0.09 -19.59
N ARG A 57 9.76 1.32 -19.67
CA ARG A 57 11.14 1.64 -19.28
C ARG A 57 11.22 2.56 -18.05
N SER A 58 10.09 2.76 -17.39
CA SER A 58 9.93 3.77 -16.36
C SER A 58 10.29 3.21 -14.99
N ALA A 59 11.37 3.74 -14.40
CA ALA A 59 11.79 3.37 -13.06
C ALA A 59 10.88 4.00 -12.00
N MET A 60 10.12 3.17 -11.30
CA MET A 60 9.12 3.56 -10.30
C MET A 60 9.42 2.97 -8.92
N LEU A 61 8.90 3.61 -7.89
CA LEU A 61 8.78 3.04 -6.55
C LEU A 61 7.35 2.58 -6.36
N PHE A 62 7.16 1.27 -6.25
CA PHE A 62 5.95 0.71 -5.69
C PHE A 62 6.01 0.84 -4.18
N TYR A 63 4.91 1.25 -3.58
CA TYR A 63 4.79 1.23 -2.13
C TYR A 63 3.37 0.90 -1.69
N CYS A 64 3.25 0.16 -0.60
CA CYS A 64 1.96 -0.16 0.00
C CYS A 64 1.98 -0.05 1.53
N TRP A 65 0.82 0.23 2.10
CA TRP A 65 0.65 0.40 3.54
C TRP A 65 -0.75 -0.01 4.00
N HIS A 66 -0.86 -0.29 5.28
CA HIS A 66 -2.13 -0.41 5.98
C HIS A 66 -2.59 0.95 6.47
N ASP A 67 -3.75 1.39 5.99
CA ASP A 67 -4.44 2.57 6.51
C ASP A 67 -5.46 2.15 7.58
N ALA A 68 -5.01 2.16 8.83
CA ALA A 68 -5.81 1.75 9.99
C ALA A 68 -7.03 2.66 10.25
N GLN A 69 -7.08 3.89 9.72
CA GLN A 69 -8.23 4.77 9.95
C GLN A 69 -9.46 4.30 9.18
N VAL A 70 -9.24 3.70 8.02
CA VAL A 70 -10.30 3.21 7.13
C VAL A 70 -10.23 1.71 6.91
N ARG A 71 -9.34 1.00 7.62
CA ARG A 71 -9.10 -0.44 7.54
C ARG A 71 -8.83 -0.92 6.11
N GLN A 72 -7.96 -0.20 5.39
CA GLN A 72 -7.66 -0.49 3.97
C GLN A 72 -6.20 -0.86 3.74
N LEU A 73 -5.97 -1.77 2.80
CA LEU A 73 -4.71 -1.84 2.08
C LEU A 73 -4.70 -0.73 1.02
N ARG A 74 -3.64 0.07 1.00
CA ARG A 74 -3.42 1.08 -0.03
C ARG A 74 -2.07 0.84 -0.69
N PHE A 75 -2.01 1.07 -2.00
CA PHE A 75 -0.74 1.12 -2.72
C PHE A 75 -0.75 2.23 -3.74
N SER A 76 0.44 2.69 -4.12
CA SER A 76 0.62 3.64 -5.21
C SER A 76 2.02 3.53 -5.80
N LEU A 77 2.25 4.25 -6.89
CA LEU A 77 3.48 4.32 -7.65
C LEU A 77 3.91 5.78 -7.77
N VAL A 78 5.20 6.03 -7.59
CA VAL A 78 5.82 7.32 -7.89
C VAL A 78 7.14 7.11 -8.61
N SER A 79 7.54 8.06 -9.44
CA SER A 79 8.83 8.02 -10.13
C SER A 79 10.00 7.91 -9.14
N GLN A 80 10.98 7.06 -9.44
CA GLN A 80 12.21 6.97 -8.61
C GLN A 80 12.96 8.30 -8.56
N SER A 81 12.83 9.14 -9.58
CA SER A 81 13.45 10.48 -9.65
C SER A 81 13.06 11.40 -8.50
N HIS A 82 11.91 11.18 -7.84
CA HIS A 82 11.51 11.97 -6.66
C HIS A 82 12.40 11.72 -5.44
N GLY A 83 13.06 10.57 -5.34
CA GLY A 83 13.95 10.20 -4.24
C GLY A 83 13.28 10.03 -2.86
N ARG A 84 11.96 10.25 -2.75
CA ARG A 84 11.19 10.18 -1.49
C ARG A 84 9.78 9.63 -1.72
N LEU A 85 9.08 9.34 -0.63
CA LEU A 85 7.67 8.95 -0.65
C LEU A 85 6.76 10.16 -0.37
N PRO A 86 5.52 10.18 -0.88
CA PRO A 86 4.57 11.30 -0.77
C PRO A 86 3.85 11.34 0.59
N PHE A 87 4.52 10.99 1.69
CA PHE A 87 3.94 11.03 3.02
C PHE A 87 4.32 12.32 3.74
N GLY A 88 3.33 13.02 4.31
CA GLY A 88 3.53 14.15 5.22
C GLY A 88 3.84 13.75 6.66
N ARG A 89 4.14 12.47 6.91
CA ARG A 89 4.40 11.89 8.24
C ARG A 89 5.62 10.97 8.20
N LYS A 90 6.19 10.67 9.37
CA LYS A 90 7.34 9.76 9.48
C LYS A 90 6.95 8.36 8.99
N THR A 91 7.76 7.80 8.10
CA THR A 91 7.59 6.44 7.57
C THR A 91 8.74 5.54 8.01
N ARG A 92 8.45 4.28 8.29
CA ARG A 92 9.43 3.20 8.39
C ARG A 92 9.30 2.33 7.15
N ARG A 93 10.32 2.32 6.30
CA ARG A 93 10.37 1.43 5.14
C ARG A 93 10.61 0.01 5.61
N THR A 94 9.94 -0.94 4.97
CA THR A 94 10.21 -2.37 5.08
C THR A 94 10.30 -2.97 3.69
N GLU A 95 11.14 -3.98 3.54
CA GLU A 95 11.25 -4.79 2.31
C GLU A 95 10.46 -6.10 2.44
N GLN A 96 9.82 -6.31 3.58
CA GLN A 96 9.02 -7.51 3.86
C GLN A 96 7.54 -7.18 3.72
N VAL A 97 6.89 -7.80 2.75
CA VAL A 97 5.45 -7.66 2.53
C VAL A 97 4.65 -8.18 3.73
N GLU A 98 5.20 -9.19 4.40
CA GLU A 98 4.62 -9.86 5.56
C GLU A 98 4.33 -8.88 6.70
N ASP A 99 5.15 -7.84 6.88
CA ASP A 99 4.94 -6.79 7.88
C ASP A 99 3.61 -6.04 7.66
N ILE A 100 3.26 -5.79 6.39
CA ILE A 100 2.01 -5.11 6.02
C ILE A 100 0.84 -6.11 6.08
N ALA A 101 1.06 -7.34 5.62
CA ALA A 101 0.07 -8.39 5.62
C ALA A 101 -0.41 -8.76 7.04
N GLN A 102 0.50 -8.86 8.01
CA GLN A 102 0.15 -9.14 9.41
C GLN A 102 -0.72 -8.04 10.01
N ARG A 103 -0.43 -6.77 9.70
CA ARG A 103 -1.21 -5.62 10.19
C ARG A 103 -2.62 -5.59 9.64
N LEU A 104 -2.76 -5.82 8.34
CA LEU A 104 -4.06 -5.91 7.68
C LEU A 104 -4.87 -7.09 8.21
N TYR A 105 -4.25 -8.26 8.35
CA TYR A 105 -4.91 -9.44 8.88
C TYR A 105 -5.44 -9.19 10.29
N ALA A 106 -4.61 -8.65 11.20
CA ALA A 106 -5.04 -8.31 12.54
C ALA A 106 -6.21 -7.31 12.52
N ASP A 107 -6.10 -6.23 11.74
CA ASP A 107 -7.10 -5.18 11.69
C ASP A 107 -8.42 -5.61 11.02
N TRP A 108 -8.39 -6.51 10.03
CA TRP A 108 -9.60 -7.02 9.38
C TRP A 108 -10.32 -8.08 10.23
N HIS A 109 -9.58 -8.93 10.94
CA HIS A 109 -10.15 -10.01 11.77
C HIS A 109 -10.49 -9.59 13.20
N GLU A 110 -9.94 -8.47 13.69
CA GLU A 110 -10.42 -7.87 14.93
C GLU A 110 -11.80 -7.22 14.66
N LEU A 111 -12.85 -7.78 15.29
CA LEU A 111 -14.11 -7.05 15.54
C LEU A 111 -13.77 -5.72 16.22
N PRO A 112 -14.52 -4.61 16.02
CA PRO A 112 -14.18 -3.33 16.61
C PRO A 112 -14.18 -3.44 18.14
N ARG A 113 -13.03 -3.77 18.71
CA ARG A 113 -12.79 -3.72 20.14
C ARG A 113 -12.81 -2.24 20.49
N GLN A 114 -13.61 -1.93 21.50
CA GLN A 114 -13.69 -0.61 22.11
C GLN A 114 -12.32 0.05 22.08
N ILE A 115 -12.30 1.24 21.48
CA ILE A 115 -11.17 2.16 21.38
C ILE A 115 -10.41 2.06 22.70
N HIS A 116 -9.23 1.44 22.70
CA HIS A 116 -8.15 1.68 23.65
C HIS A 116 -6.92 0.93 23.14
N THR A 117 -6.04 1.66 22.45
CA THR A 117 -4.64 1.27 22.32
C THR A 117 -3.80 2.54 22.43
N PRO A 118 -2.74 2.57 23.27
CA PRO A 118 -2.02 3.79 23.62
C PRO A 118 -1.43 4.54 22.43
N GLU A 119 -1.48 5.86 22.53
CA GLU A 119 -1.15 6.88 21.52
C GLU A 119 0.30 6.82 21.00
N ALA A 120 1.23 6.25 21.76
CA ALA A 120 2.66 6.46 21.57
C ALA A 120 3.31 5.74 20.37
N THR A 121 2.66 4.72 19.78
CA THR A 121 3.23 3.98 18.62
C THR A 121 2.61 4.38 17.27
N ARG A 122 1.65 5.33 17.25
CA ARG A 122 0.92 5.75 16.03
C ARG A 122 1.70 6.67 15.08
N HIS A 123 2.87 7.18 15.49
CA HIS A 123 3.54 8.26 14.74
C HIS A 123 4.33 7.81 13.50
N ILE A 124 4.68 6.53 13.38
CA ILE A 124 5.48 6.03 12.26
C ILE A 124 4.63 5.09 11.40
N LEU A 125 4.46 5.43 10.12
CA LEU A 125 3.77 4.57 9.15
C LEU A 125 4.73 3.49 8.63
N PRO A 126 4.48 2.19 8.87
CA PRO A 126 5.15 1.14 8.14
C PRO A 126 4.70 1.17 6.68
N VAL A 127 5.65 1.17 5.77
CA VAL A 127 5.40 1.19 4.33
C VAL A 127 6.31 0.16 3.69
N PHE A 128 5.73 -0.82 3.00
CA PHE A 128 6.49 -1.68 2.12
C PHE A 128 6.89 -0.88 0.89
N VAL A 129 8.14 -0.97 0.46
CA VAL A 129 8.66 -0.25 -0.71
C VAL A 129 9.48 -1.20 -1.57
N ALA A 130 9.23 -1.18 -2.88
CA ALA A 130 10.01 -1.92 -3.85
C ALA A 130 10.28 -1.04 -5.08
N ALA A 131 11.53 -1.05 -5.53
CA ALA A 131 11.88 -0.51 -6.83
C ALA A 131 11.37 -1.47 -7.92
N ILE A 132 10.67 -0.93 -8.91
CA ILE A 132 10.23 -1.66 -10.09
C ILE A 132 10.59 -0.87 -11.35
N ALA A 133 11.03 -1.58 -12.38
CA ALA A 133 11.48 -1.05 -13.66
C ALA A 133 11.24 -2.10 -14.74
#